data_AF-A0AA88UH03-F1
#
_entry.id   AF-A0AA88UH03-F1
#
_cell.length_a   1.000
_cell.length_b   1.000
_cell.length_c   1.000
_cell.angle_alpha   90.00
_cell.angle_beta   90.00
_cell.angle_gamma   90.00
#
_symmetry.space_group_name_H-M   'P 1'
#
loop_
_entity.id
_entity.type
_entity.pdbx_description
1 polymer ?
#
loop_
_entity_poly.entity_id
_entity_poly.type
_entity_poly.pdbx_seq_one_letter_code
_entity_poly.pdbx_strand_id
1 'polypeptide(L)'
;MAEHREPTSDEVRPLKKRIPETPNAMKRSLRTRGMSHDSSTSSALQVQPHIDGTPITKAKVPRSQITPKKSFRERGPISMRDAYTSANSDRTLKERIMGVSSKSQAEDTDGAESESSGFGEEKKSKVWGAFDLESMKLEAENVARVVPGRIMAVRFLPCLDVRMVVVGNKFGEVGFWNMDAEKEDGDGIYVYHPHPGPIAGILVQPFSLSKVFTACYDGFVRLMDVEKERFDLLYYSDETIYSVSQRPNEEKCLFLGEGRGGLTFWDERAGKSSFSWMLHQDRVNTIDFSSSNANIMATSSTEGSACIWDLRRMVADSKKSLKTVHHLKAVHSAYFSPSASLLATTSLDNKVGLLSGANYEDVTMIDHHNQTPRWISSFRGIWGWDDSYIFIGNMKKGVDVIAAAERRGAVATLGSANMSAIPCRLGAHPFKAGMLAAATSGGQNGFSASVAQDPNLPLTGLAIHDFIMQQNKVRIAGQRKENYKSCQVQLKNKPGGKEVASLF
;
A
#
# COMPACT_ATOMS: atom_id res chain seq x y z
N MET A 1 -43.92 -74.45 -24.39
CA MET A 1 -44.36 -73.93 -25.70
C MET A 1 -45.45 -72.92 -25.43
N ALA A 2 -45.26 -71.69 -25.93
CA ALA A 2 -46.16 -70.54 -25.97
C ALA A 2 -47.39 -70.54 -25.04
N GLU A 3 -47.40 -69.63 -24.05
CA GLU A 3 -48.66 -69.15 -23.47
C GLU A 3 -48.69 -67.61 -23.38
N HIS A 4 -49.85 -67.11 -23.79
CA HIS A 4 -50.28 -65.73 -24.00
C HIS A 4 -50.34 -64.87 -22.74
N ARG A 5 -50.13 -63.54 -22.90
CA ARG A 5 -51.20 -62.52 -22.83
C ARG A 5 -50.67 -61.11 -23.13
N GLU A 6 -51.45 -60.38 -23.94
CA GLU A 6 -51.29 -59.00 -24.42
C GLU A 6 -51.67 -57.93 -23.34
N PRO A 7 -51.88 -56.63 -23.68
CA PRO A 7 -50.88 -55.58 -23.75
C PRO A 7 -51.17 -54.45 -22.73
N THR A 8 -50.16 -53.75 -22.21
CA THR A 8 -50.40 -52.58 -21.33
C THR A 8 -49.70 -51.32 -21.81
N SER A 9 -50.55 -50.39 -22.25
CA SER A 9 -50.54 -48.93 -22.03
C SER A 9 -49.31 -48.10 -22.40
N ASP A 10 -49.56 -47.19 -23.35
CA ASP A 10 -48.74 -46.08 -23.81
C ASP A 10 -48.01 -45.28 -22.71
N GLU A 11 -46.68 -45.21 -22.80
CA GLU A 11 -45.88 -44.24 -22.06
C GLU A 11 -45.99 -42.84 -22.69
N VAL A 12 -46.82 -42.01 -22.06
CA VAL A 12 -46.94 -40.57 -22.33
C VAL A 12 -45.68 -39.85 -21.82
N ARG A 13 -44.86 -39.33 -22.75
CA ARG A 13 -43.77 -38.41 -22.44
C ARG A 13 -44.32 -37.05 -21.96
N PRO A 14 -43.80 -36.47 -20.87
CA PRO A 14 -44.33 -35.20 -20.35
C PRO A 14 -43.98 -34.01 -21.26
N LEU A 15 -45.03 -33.31 -21.71
CA LEU A 15 -44.96 -32.05 -22.45
C LEU A 15 -44.34 -30.94 -21.60
N LYS A 16 -43.34 -30.26 -22.18
CA LYS A 16 -42.72 -29.03 -21.64
C LYS A 16 -43.81 -27.97 -21.39
N LYS A 17 -44.03 -27.59 -20.13
CA LYS A 17 -44.84 -26.42 -19.75
C LYS A 17 -44.22 -25.14 -20.33
N ARG A 18 -45.02 -24.39 -21.10
CA ARG A 18 -44.68 -23.04 -21.57
C ARG A 18 -44.78 -22.06 -20.39
N ILE A 19 -43.74 -21.25 -20.20
CA ILE A 19 -43.73 -20.13 -19.26
C ILE A 19 -44.47 -18.96 -19.94
N PRO A 20 -45.41 -18.28 -19.28
CA PRO A 20 -46.12 -17.13 -19.85
C PRO A 20 -45.20 -15.91 -19.96
N GLU A 21 -45.17 -15.28 -21.14
CA GLU A 21 -44.47 -14.02 -21.39
C GLU A 21 -45.20 -12.88 -20.66
N THR A 22 -44.54 -12.27 -19.68
CA THR A 22 -44.96 -10.96 -19.15
C THR A 22 -44.46 -9.84 -20.06
N PRO A 23 -45.29 -8.82 -20.37
CA PRO A 23 -44.93 -7.80 -21.34
C PRO A 23 -43.80 -6.89 -20.82
N ASN A 24 -42.79 -6.68 -21.68
CA ASN A 24 -41.70 -5.73 -21.46
C ASN A 24 -42.23 -4.29 -21.40
N ALA A 25 -42.38 -3.74 -20.19
CA ALA A 25 -42.63 -2.32 -19.99
C ALA A 25 -41.32 -1.52 -20.18
N MET A 26 -41.11 -0.95 -21.37
CA MET A 26 -40.11 0.10 -21.58
C MET A 26 -40.51 1.37 -20.83
N LYS A 27 -39.81 1.73 -19.74
CA LYS A 27 -39.88 3.08 -19.18
C LYS A 27 -39.00 4.02 -20.02
N ARG A 28 -39.61 4.73 -20.97
CA ARG A 28 -38.99 5.84 -21.73
C ARG A 28 -39.03 7.15 -20.91
N SER A 29 -38.03 7.99 -21.14
CA SER A 29 -37.88 9.32 -20.54
C SER A 29 -39.05 10.27 -20.90
N LEU A 30 -39.44 11.09 -19.93
CA LEU A 30 -40.54 12.07 -19.98
C LEU A 30 -40.41 13.18 -21.04
N ARG A 31 -39.35 13.21 -21.86
CA ARG A 31 -39.15 14.21 -22.93
C ARG A 31 -39.90 13.92 -24.25
N THR A 32 -40.67 12.83 -24.34
CA THR A 32 -41.35 12.41 -25.59
C THR A 32 -42.86 12.65 -25.62
N ARG A 33 -43.40 13.51 -24.75
CA ARG A 33 -44.86 13.70 -24.61
C ARG A 33 -45.44 15.08 -24.95
N GLY A 34 -44.71 15.96 -25.64
CA GLY A 34 -45.30 17.06 -26.41
C GLY A 34 -46.40 17.87 -25.71
N MET A 35 -46.17 18.31 -24.47
CA MET A 35 -47.00 19.33 -23.81
C MET A 35 -46.14 20.54 -23.49
N SER A 36 -46.59 21.72 -23.92
CA SER A 36 -45.97 23.01 -23.67
C SER A 36 -46.13 23.43 -22.21
N HIS A 37 -45.13 24.13 -21.68
CA HIS A 37 -45.34 24.99 -20.52
C HIS A 37 -44.68 26.35 -20.77
N ASP A 38 -45.43 27.38 -20.39
CA ASP A 38 -45.37 28.74 -20.87
C ASP A 38 -44.09 29.53 -20.54
N SER A 39 -43.93 30.56 -21.37
CA SER A 39 -43.02 31.69 -21.37
C SER A 39 -42.67 32.28 -19.99
N SER A 40 -41.39 32.62 -19.81
CA SER A 40 -41.00 34.01 -19.50
C SER A 40 -39.47 34.23 -19.63
N THR A 41 -39.13 35.29 -20.38
CA THR A 41 -37.90 36.12 -20.31
C THR A 41 -36.57 35.48 -20.70
N SER A 42 -36.11 35.65 -21.97
CA SER A 42 -35.22 36.73 -22.47
C SER A 42 -33.73 36.36 -22.31
N SER A 43 -32.80 36.47 -23.25
CA SER A 43 -32.72 37.15 -24.54
C SER A 43 -31.33 36.85 -25.17
N ALA A 44 -31.24 36.91 -26.50
CA ALA A 44 -30.03 37.16 -27.33
C ALA A 44 -28.99 36.01 -27.45
N LEU A 45 -28.47 35.60 -28.61
CA LEU A 45 -28.34 36.24 -29.95
C LEU A 45 -28.54 35.22 -31.09
N GLN A 46 -28.96 35.78 -32.22
CA GLN A 46 -29.27 35.23 -33.54
C GLN A 46 -28.14 34.42 -34.20
N VAL A 47 -28.50 33.40 -34.99
CA VAL A 47 -28.16 33.27 -36.44
C VAL A 47 -29.28 32.47 -37.14
N GLN A 48 -29.82 32.99 -38.25
CA GLN A 48 -30.90 32.38 -39.06
C GLN A 48 -30.40 31.25 -39.98
N PRO A 49 -31.30 30.35 -40.44
CA PRO A 49 -30.98 29.16 -41.22
C PRO A 49 -31.13 29.37 -42.74
N HIS A 50 -30.39 28.61 -43.54
CA HIS A 50 -30.72 28.37 -44.95
C HIS A 50 -30.98 26.88 -45.17
N ILE A 51 -32.11 26.61 -45.81
CA ILE A 51 -32.65 25.31 -46.22
C ILE A 51 -32.23 25.03 -47.67
N ASP A 52 -31.90 23.78 -47.97
CA ASP A 52 -32.11 23.01 -49.23
C ASP A 52 -31.10 21.84 -49.23
N GLY A 53 -31.36 20.57 -49.55
CA GLY A 53 -32.51 19.78 -49.96
C GLY A 53 -32.00 18.37 -50.32
N THR A 54 -32.66 17.29 -49.84
CA THR A 54 -32.57 15.86 -50.27
C THR A 54 -31.27 15.04 -50.01
N PRO A 55 -31.32 13.69 -50.04
CA PRO A 55 -32.16 12.73 -49.31
C PRO A 55 -31.35 11.88 -48.30
N ILE A 56 -31.97 11.44 -47.21
CA ILE A 56 -31.32 10.64 -46.15
C ILE A 56 -31.08 9.20 -46.64
N THR A 57 -29.86 8.91 -47.05
CA THR A 57 -29.33 7.54 -47.13
C THR A 57 -28.89 7.10 -45.75
N LYS A 58 -29.20 5.85 -45.38
CA LYS A 58 -28.87 5.24 -44.08
C LYS A 58 -27.35 5.17 -43.91
N ALA A 59 -26.76 6.16 -43.25
CA ALA A 59 -25.35 6.15 -42.89
C ALA A 59 -25.11 5.26 -41.66
N LYS A 60 -24.28 4.23 -41.86
CA LYS A 60 -23.60 3.46 -40.80
C LYS A 60 -23.04 4.41 -39.74
N VAL A 61 -23.41 4.20 -38.49
CA VAL A 61 -22.72 4.80 -37.33
C VAL A 61 -21.24 4.41 -37.42
N PRO A 62 -20.30 5.37 -37.47
CA PRO A 62 -18.88 5.03 -37.45
C PRO A 62 -18.57 4.36 -36.13
N ARG A 63 -18.03 3.14 -36.22
CA ARG A 63 -17.32 2.43 -35.16
C ARG A 63 -16.45 3.45 -34.44
N SER A 64 -16.74 3.70 -33.16
CA SER A 64 -15.96 4.60 -32.32
C SER A 64 -14.49 4.26 -32.53
N GLN A 65 -13.76 5.18 -33.16
CA GLN A 65 -12.32 5.08 -33.24
C GLN A 65 -11.85 4.97 -31.78
N ILE A 66 -11.29 3.82 -31.45
CA ILE A 66 -10.48 3.66 -30.25
C ILE A 66 -9.39 4.70 -30.42
N THR A 67 -9.53 5.81 -29.70
CA THR A 67 -8.42 6.75 -29.56
C THR A 67 -7.27 5.93 -29.02
N PRO A 68 -6.13 5.83 -29.73
CA PRO A 68 -5.01 5.05 -29.24
C PRO A 68 -4.64 5.61 -27.86
N LYS A 69 -4.45 4.71 -26.88
CA LYS A 69 -3.83 5.05 -25.59
C LYS A 69 -2.66 5.99 -25.91
N LYS A 70 -2.65 7.20 -25.31
CA LYS A 70 -1.61 8.23 -25.54
C LYS A 70 -0.24 7.56 -25.63
N SER A 71 0.34 7.66 -26.80
CA SER A 71 1.63 7.10 -27.21
C SER A 71 2.77 7.67 -26.36
N PHE A 72 3.75 6.80 -26.06
CA PHE A 72 5.08 7.11 -25.53
C PHE A 72 5.12 8.01 -24.28
N ARG A 73 4.84 7.42 -23.12
CA ARG A 73 5.45 7.89 -21.88
C ARG A 73 6.92 7.49 -21.94
N GLU A 74 7.83 8.43 -21.70
CA GLU A 74 9.27 8.17 -21.69
C GLU A 74 9.56 6.96 -20.78
N ARG A 75 9.92 5.84 -21.41
CA ARG A 75 10.36 4.61 -20.74
C ARG A 75 11.82 4.73 -20.28
N GLY A 76 12.30 5.96 -20.15
CA GLY A 76 13.66 6.30 -19.76
C GLY A 76 13.72 6.85 -18.33
N PRO A 77 14.94 7.05 -17.83
CA PRO A 77 15.13 7.80 -16.59
C PRO A 77 14.66 9.24 -16.76
N ILE A 78 14.06 9.80 -15.72
CA ILE A 78 13.63 11.21 -15.68
C ILE A 78 14.58 11.93 -14.73
N SER A 79 15.17 13.06 -15.12
CA SER A 79 16.00 13.81 -14.17
C SER A 79 15.13 14.37 -13.04
N MET A 80 15.68 14.49 -11.82
CA MET A 80 14.95 15.10 -10.71
C MET A 80 14.54 16.54 -11.04
N ARG A 81 15.38 17.27 -11.78
CA ARG A 81 15.10 18.65 -12.23
C ARG A 81 13.87 18.70 -13.14
N ASP A 82 13.74 17.78 -14.10
CA ASP A 82 12.62 17.76 -15.04
C ASP A 82 11.32 17.29 -14.36
N ALA A 83 11.43 16.41 -13.37
CA ALA A 83 10.29 15.96 -12.58
C ALA A 83 9.84 16.99 -11.54
N TYR A 84 10.68 17.95 -11.16
CA TYR A 84 10.41 18.87 -10.05
C TYR A 84 9.37 19.94 -10.43
N THR A 85 8.36 20.12 -9.57
CA THR A 85 7.21 21.00 -9.86
C THR A 85 7.05 22.16 -8.87
N SER A 86 7.77 22.16 -7.76
CA SER A 86 7.73 23.26 -6.78
C SER A 86 8.51 24.50 -7.27
N ALA A 87 8.19 25.68 -6.73
CA ALA A 87 8.82 26.93 -7.13
C ALA A 87 10.24 27.14 -6.54
N ASN A 88 10.51 26.57 -5.37
CA ASN A 88 11.77 26.75 -4.63
C ASN A 88 12.87 25.81 -5.15
N SER A 89 14.13 26.00 -4.78
CA SER A 89 15.17 25.02 -5.15
C SER A 89 15.04 23.72 -4.35
N ASP A 90 15.25 22.58 -4.99
CA ASP A 90 15.31 21.27 -4.32
C ASP A 90 16.67 20.94 -3.70
N ARG A 91 17.63 21.87 -3.77
CA ARG A 91 18.98 21.70 -3.25
C ARG A 91 19.01 21.37 -1.76
N THR A 92 18.19 22.07 -0.97
CA THR A 92 18.12 21.87 0.49
C THR A 92 17.57 20.49 0.86
N LEU A 93 16.65 19.93 0.06
CA LEU A 93 16.20 18.55 0.22
C LEU A 93 17.35 17.57 -0.02
N LYS A 94 18.07 17.73 -1.14
CA LYS A 94 19.17 16.85 -1.52
C LYS A 94 20.26 16.87 -0.46
N GLU A 95 20.69 18.05 -0.02
CA GLU A 95 21.70 18.22 1.02
C GLU A 95 21.29 17.55 2.33
N ARG A 96 20.03 17.69 2.77
CA ARG A 96 19.52 17.03 3.98
C ARG A 96 19.47 15.51 3.85
N ILE A 97 18.94 14.97 2.75
CA ILE A 97 18.89 13.51 2.53
C ILE A 97 20.30 12.92 2.46
N MET A 98 21.20 13.57 1.73
CA MET A 98 22.60 13.16 1.61
C MET A 98 23.36 13.24 2.94
N GLY A 99 23.11 14.29 3.72
CA GLY A 99 23.72 14.46 5.05
C GLY A 99 23.29 13.39 6.06
N VAL A 100 22.04 12.93 6.01
CA VAL A 100 21.60 11.80 6.86
C VAL A 100 22.15 10.48 6.32
N SER A 101 22.19 10.30 4.99
CA SER A 101 22.71 9.07 4.38
C SER A 101 24.20 8.84 4.66
N SER A 102 25.01 9.90 4.67
CA SER A 102 26.45 9.79 4.98
C SER A 102 26.72 9.46 6.44
N LYS A 103 25.94 10.03 7.38
CA LYS A 103 26.03 9.68 8.81
C LYS A 103 25.68 8.22 9.06
N SER A 104 24.60 7.71 8.45
CA SER A 104 24.22 6.31 8.59
C SER A 104 25.29 5.34 8.06
N GLN A 105 26.08 5.74 7.06
CA GLN A 105 27.19 4.93 6.55
C GLN A 105 28.45 5.01 7.42
N ALA A 106 28.74 6.17 8.04
CA ALA A 106 29.92 6.36 8.88
C ALA A 106 29.84 5.56 10.20
N GLU A 107 28.65 5.48 10.81
CA GLU A 107 28.42 4.65 12.01
C GLU A 107 28.56 3.15 11.73
N ASP A 108 28.49 2.72 10.46
CA ASP A 108 28.70 1.33 10.05
C ASP A 108 30.18 0.96 9.84
N THR A 109 31.08 1.94 9.64
CA THR A 109 32.51 1.71 9.36
C THR A 109 33.41 1.70 10.60
N ASP A 110 33.03 2.34 11.71
CA ASP A 110 33.87 2.44 12.93
C ASP A 110 33.72 1.24 13.89
N GLY A 111 33.38 0.07 13.36
CA GLY A 111 33.34 -1.20 14.09
C GLY A 111 34.70 -1.91 14.12
N ALA A 112 35.78 -1.25 14.55
CA ALA A 112 37.04 -1.91 14.85
C ALA A 112 37.86 -1.17 15.91
N GLU A 113 38.23 -1.93 16.95
CA GLU A 113 39.23 -1.64 17.99
C GLU A 113 38.84 -0.68 19.14
N SER A 114 38.26 -1.25 20.19
CA SER A 114 38.70 -0.93 21.55
C SER A 114 38.68 -2.19 22.43
N GLU A 115 39.81 -2.43 23.08
CA GLU A 115 40.10 -3.63 23.86
C GLU A 115 39.27 -3.70 25.16
N SER A 116 39.04 -4.95 25.58
CA SER A 116 38.26 -5.40 26.72
C SER A 116 38.79 -4.95 28.09
N SER A 117 37.89 -4.60 29.01
CA SER A 117 37.94 -5.09 30.40
C SER A 117 36.59 -4.95 31.11
N GLY A 118 36.21 -5.97 31.90
CA GLY A 118 35.19 -5.86 32.95
C GLY A 118 33.90 -6.68 32.73
N PHE A 119 33.82 -7.84 33.39
CA PHE A 119 32.63 -8.68 33.55
C PHE A 119 31.45 -7.97 34.25
N GLY A 120 30.22 -8.37 33.90
CA GLY A 120 29.10 -8.44 34.84
C GLY A 120 27.87 -7.58 34.52
N GLU A 121 26.88 -8.21 33.88
CA GLU A 121 25.45 -8.22 34.23
C GLU A 121 24.57 -8.33 32.97
N GLU A 122 23.76 -9.39 32.91
CA GLU A 122 22.69 -9.58 31.96
C GLU A 122 21.68 -8.42 32.06
N LYS A 123 21.83 -7.41 31.19
CA LYS A 123 20.78 -6.41 30.99
C LYS A 123 19.63 -7.05 30.23
N LYS A 124 18.60 -7.44 31.01
CA LYS A 124 17.23 -7.71 30.55
C LYS A 124 16.83 -6.68 29.49
N SER A 125 16.26 -7.16 28.39
CA SER A 125 15.70 -6.32 27.33
C SER A 125 14.76 -5.28 27.95
N LYS A 126 15.09 -4.01 27.73
CA LYS A 126 14.29 -2.90 28.23
C LYS A 126 13.05 -2.82 27.34
N VAL A 127 11.95 -3.37 27.85
CA VAL A 127 10.59 -3.20 27.29
C VAL A 127 10.33 -1.71 27.10
N TRP A 128 9.81 -1.34 25.93
CA TRP A 128 9.36 0.03 25.63
C TRP A 128 8.51 0.53 26.80
N GLY A 129 8.90 1.63 27.45
CA GLY A 129 8.09 2.23 28.51
C GLY A 129 6.75 2.64 27.92
N ALA A 130 5.65 2.24 28.56
CA ALA A 130 4.28 2.42 28.06
C ALA A 130 4.10 3.83 27.45
N PHE A 131 3.87 3.85 26.14
CA PHE A 131 3.56 5.06 25.40
C PHE A 131 2.15 5.52 25.83
N ASP A 132 2.04 6.78 26.27
CA ASP A 132 0.75 7.34 26.66
C ASP A 132 -0.02 7.74 25.40
N LEU A 133 -1.20 7.16 25.20
CA LEU A 133 -2.03 7.48 24.05
C LEU A 133 -2.63 8.90 24.15
N GLU A 134 -2.85 9.38 25.37
CA GLU A 134 -3.51 10.66 25.64
C GLU A 134 -2.60 11.87 25.39
N SER A 135 -1.28 11.64 25.34
CA SER A 135 -0.29 12.68 25.08
C SER A 135 -0.19 13.07 23.60
N MET A 136 -0.74 12.26 22.68
CA MET A 136 -0.73 12.54 21.25
C MET A 136 -1.57 13.76 20.90
N LYS A 137 -0.90 14.83 20.43
CA LYS A 137 -1.58 16.04 19.99
C LYS A 137 -1.17 16.41 18.57
N LEU A 138 -2.15 16.94 17.83
CA LEU A 138 -1.93 17.51 16.50
C LEU A 138 -1.96 19.04 16.61
N GLU A 139 -0.77 19.62 16.61
CA GLU A 139 -0.55 21.06 16.58
C GLU A 139 -0.77 21.62 15.16
N ALA A 140 -1.14 22.91 15.09
CA ALA A 140 -1.46 23.56 13.81
C ALA A 140 -0.25 23.67 12.87
N GLU A 141 0.96 23.78 13.44
CA GLU A 141 2.23 23.77 12.71
C GLU A 141 2.57 22.42 12.07
N ASN A 142 2.03 21.33 12.63
CA ASN A 142 2.22 19.97 12.13
C ASN A 142 1.15 19.58 11.09
N VAL A 143 0.66 20.56 10.33
CA VAL A 143 -0.31 20.37 9.25
C VAL A 143 0.18 21.08 7.99
N ALA A 144 0.48 20.32 6.95
CA ALA A 144 0.97 20.86 5.68
C ALA A 144 0.24 20.28 4.48
N ARG A 145 0.00 21.13 3.47
CA ARG A 145 -0.55 20.73 2.17
C ARG A 145 0.58 20.34 1.21
N VAL A 146 1.02 19.09 1.31
CA VAL A 146 2.25 18.62 0.64
C VAL A 146 2.07 18.43 -0.87
N VAL A 147 0.95 17.85 -1.31
CA VAL A 147 0.68 17.59 -2.74
C VAL A 147 -0.78 17.92 -3.06
N PRO A 148 -1.08 18.40 -4.29
CA PRO A 148 -2.47 18.58 -4.68
C PRO A 148 -3.16 17.23 -4.85
N GLY A 149 -4.47 17.19 -4.67
CA GLY A 149 -5.26 15.97 -4.87
C GLY A 149 -5.11 14.90 -3.78
N ARG A 150 -5.79 13.78 -4.01
CA ARG A 150 -5.95 12.71 -3.01
C ARG A 150 -4.63 11.99 -2.75
N ILE A 151 -4.19 11.95 -1.50
CA ILE A 151 -3.05 11.15 -1.06
C ILE A 151 -3.42 9.66 -1.07
N MET A 152 -2.58 8.87 -1.73
CA MET A 152 -2.73 7.43 -1.94
C MET A 152 -1.72 6.63 -1.09
N ALA A 153 -0.57 7.21 -0.76
CA ALA A 153 0.46 6.60 0.09
C ALA A 153 1.13 7.67 0.98
N VAL A 154 1.51 7.29 2.20
CA VAL A 154 2.25 8.13 3.16
C VAL A 154 3.30 7.26 3.85
N ARG A 155 4.54 7.74 4.00
CA ARG A 155 5.61 7.06 4.72
C ARG A 155 6.54 8.08 5.39
N PHE A 156 7.10 7.73 6.54
CA PHE A 156 8.22 8.46 7.10
C PHE A 156 9.54 8.00 6.47
N LEU A 157 10.51 8.91 6.39
CA LEU A 157 11.90 8.48 6.27
C LEU A 157 12.30 7.76 7.57
N PRO A 158 12.93 6.58 7.50
CA PRO A 158 13.41 5.88 8.67
C PRO A 158 14.71 6.54 9.17
N CYS A 159 14.61 7.70 9.81
CA CYS A 159 15.76 8.36 10.44
C CYS A 159 15.36 9.14 11.70
N LEU A 160 16.27 9.28 12.66
CA LEU A 160 16.03 10.02 13.90
C LEU A 160 16.34 11.52 13.77
N ASP A 161 17.32 11.86 12.94
CA ASP A 161 17.84 13.22 12.77
C ASP A 161 16.87 14.17 12.05
N VAL A 162 16.05 13.64 11.13
CA VAL A 162 15.17 14.46 10.29
C VAL A 162 13.76 13.89 10.27
N ARG A 163 12.78 14.69 10.67
CA ARG A 163 11.36 14.38 10.57
C ARG A 163 10.87 14.70 9.17
N MET A 164 10.98 13.72 8.28
CA MET A 164 10.53 13.85 6.89
C MET A 164 9.44 12.84 6.54
N VAL A 165 8.38 13.35 5.91
CA VAL A 165 7.27 12.55 5.40
C VAL A 165 7.29 12.57 3.87
N VAL A 166 7.17 11.40 3.26
CA VAL A 166 6.98 11.23 1.82
C VAL A 166 5.53 10.84 1.55
N VAL A 167 4.91 11.56 0.62
CA VAL A 167 3.52 11.34 0.23
C VAL A 167 3.42 11.13 -1.27
N GLY A 168 2.46 10.31 -1.69
CA GLY A 168 2.17 10.09 -3.11
C GLY A 168 0.69 10.27 -3.37
N ASN A 169 0.33 10.98 -4.44
CA ASN A 169 -1.06 11.30 -4.74
C ASN A 169 -1.67 10.47 -5.89
N LYS A 170 -2.93 10.78 -6.21
CA LYS A 170 -3.68 10.16 -7.31
C LYS A 170 -3.19 10.59 -8.70
N PHE A 171 -2.44 11.69 -8.82
CA PHE A 171 -1.98 12.22 -10.10
C PHE A 171 -0.56 11.78 -10.47
N GLY A 172 0.16 11.14 -9.56
CA GLY A 172 1.53 10.65 -9.79
C GLY A 172 2.62 11.58 -9.26
N GLU A 173 2.23 12.56 -8.47
CA GLU A 173 3.16 13.41 -7.75
C GLU A 173 3.60 12.73 -6.45
N VAL A 174 4.88 12.93 -6.15
CA VAL A 174 5.56 12.48 -4.93
C VAL A 174 6.06 13.74 -4.23
N GLY A 175 5.57 13.97 -3.02
CA GLY A 175 5.94 15.13 -2.21
C GLY A 175 6.77 14.70 -1.01
N PHE A 176 7.80 15.48 -0.71
CA PHE A 176 8.62 15.38 0.50
C PHE A 176 8.29 16.58 1.37
N TRP A 177 7.96 16.33 2.63
CA TRP A 177 7.72 17.38 3.61
C TRP A 177 8.70 17.22 4.76
N ASN A 178 9.57 18.21 4.90
CA ASN A 178 10.48 18.34 6.02
C ASN A 178 9.83 19.17 7.12
N MET A 179 9.53 18.52 8.25
CA MET A 179 8.93 19.20 9.40
C MET A 179 9.95 20.01 10.21
N ASP A 180 11.24 19.77 10.00
CA ASP A 180 12.34 20.49 10.65
C ASP A 180 12.89 21.60 9.74
N ALA A 181 12.14 22.00 8.70
CA ALA A 181 12.53 23.13 7.87
C ALA A 181 12.48 24.43 8.68
N GLU A 182 13.53 25.23 8.57
CA GLU A 182 13.51 26.57 9.15
C GLU A 182 12.58 27.45 8.31
N LYS A 183 11.90 28.42 8.93
CA LYS A 183 10.93 29.27 8.22
C LYS A 183 11.57 30.08 7.09
N GLU A 184 12.89 30.28 7.13
CA GLU A 184 13.67 30.95 6.09
C GLU A 184 13.86 30.07 4.83
N ASP A 185 13.82 28.73 4.98
CA ASP A 185 13.96 27.76 3.88
C ASP A 185 12.64 27.54 3.09
N GLY A 186 11.55 28.19 3.52
CA GLY A 186 10.20 28.02 2.96
C GLY A 186 9.31 27.12 3.81
N ASP A 187 8.34 26.46 3.17
CA ASP A 187 7.38 25.55 3.82
C ASP A 187 7.94 24.12 4.03
N GLY A 188 9.17 23.86 3.59
CA GLY A 188 9.81 22.54 3.66
C GLY A 188 9.18 21.50 2.73
N ILE A 189 8.44 21.94 1.70
CA ILE A 189 7.69 21.05 0.79
C ILE A 189 8.35 21.00 -0.60
N TYR A 190 8.67 19.79 -1.05
CA TYR A 190 9.29 19.53 -2.33
C TYR A 190 8.45 18.54 -3.12
N VAL A 191 7.98 18.93 -4.30
CA VAL A 191 7.08 18.10 -5.11
C VAL A 191 7.74 17.71 -6.43
N TYR A 192 7.66 16.43 -6.74
CA TYR A 192 8.11 15.84 -8.00
C TYR A 192 6.94 15.15 -8.70
N HIS A 193 6.95 15.10 -10.02
CA HIS A 193 5.97 14.40 -10.86
C HIS A 193 6.64 13.26 -11.66
N PRO A 194 7.18 12.21 -10.99
CA PRO A 194 7.86 11.13 -11.68
C PRO A 194 6.91 10.15 -12.36
N HIS A 195 5.63 10.12 -11.96
CA HIS A 195 4.66 9.16 -12.45
C HIS A 195 3.49 9.84 -13.13
N PRO A 196 2.88 9.19 -14.12
CA PRO A 196 1.82 9.79 -14.92
C PRO A 196 0.39 9.44 -14.42
N GLY A 197 0.29 8.79 -13.26
CA GLY A 197 -0.94 8.25 -12.69
C GLY A 197 -0.80 7.93 -11.20
N PRO A 198 -1.83 7.35 -10.56
CA PRO A 198 -1.89 7.21 -9.11
C PRO A 198 -0.70 6.46 -8.50
N ILE A 199 -0.11 7.02 -7.44
CA ILE A 199 0.94 6.35 -6.67
C ILE A 199 0.32 5.22 -5.85
N ALA A 200 0.74 3.99 -6.14
CA ALA A 200 0.29 2.76 -5.50
C ALA A 200 0.94 2.55 -4.12
N GLY A 201 2.23 2.88 -4.03
CA GLY A 201 3.03 2.70 -2.83
C GLY A 201 4.39 3.38 -2.94
N ILE A 202 4.96 3.64 -1.77
CA ILE A 202 6.27 4.28 -1.57
C ILE A 202 7.04 3.39 -0.60
N LEU A 203 8.29 3.08 -0.92
CA LEU A 203 9.21 2.36 -0.04
C LEU A 203 10.51 3.17 0.05
N VAL A 204 10.90 3.53 1.26
CA VAL A 204 12.20 4.14 1.53
C VAL A 204 13.15 3.02 1.95
N GLN A 205 14.32 2.92 1.32
CA GLN A 205 15.29 1.92 1.72
C GLN A 205 15.88 2.28 3.10
N PRO A 206 15.84 1.37 4.09
CA PRO A 206 16.28 1.69 5.45
C PRO A 206 17.80 1.95 5.56
N PHE A 207 18.62 1.31 4.71
CA PHE A 207 20.08 1.46 4.71
C PHE A 207 20.61 2.46 3.66
N SER A 208 19.73 3.01 2.83
CA SER A 208 20.09 4.01 1.80
C SER A 208 18.94 4.99 1.68
N LEU A 209 18.95 6.00 2.56
CA LEU A 209 17.90 7.02 2.61
C LEU A 209 17.87 7.91 1.35
N SER A 210 18.96 7.89 0.57
CA SER A 210 19.05 8.48 -0.77
C SER A 210 18.19 7.78 -1.83
N LYS A 211 17.61 6.61 -1.51
CA LYS A 211 16.88 5.76 -2.44
C LYS A 211 15.44 5.52 -2.01
N VAL A 212 14.51 5.92 -2.88
CA VAL A 212 13.06 5.77 -2.66
C VAL A 212 12.40 5.10 -3.86
N PHE A 213 11.80 3.93 -3.65
CA PHE A 213 10.98 3.28 -4.67
C PHE A 213 9.57 3.84 -4.67
N THR A 214 9.05 4.07 -5.85
CA THR A 214 7.70 4.59 -6.07
C THR A 214 7.03 3.77 -7.18
N ALA A 215 5.84 3.24 -6.89
CA ALA A 215 5.07 2.46 -7.84
C ALA A 215 3.77 3.18 -8.23
N CYS A 216 3.32 2.98 -9.47
CA CYS A 216 2.15 3.64 -10.04
C CYS A 216 1.14 2.64 -10.60
N TYR A 217 -0.15 2.99 -10.55
CA TYR A 217 -1.24 2.18 -11.14
C TYR A 217 -1.09 1.97 -12.64
N ASP A 218 -0.31 2.79 -13.32
CA ASP A 218 -0.05 2.64 -14.75
C ASP A 218 1.10 1.67 -15.07
N GLY A 219 1.53 0.87 -14.08
CA GLY A 219 2.50 -0.21 -14.28
C GLY A 219 3.97 0.20 -14.13
N PHE A 220 4.24 1.46 -13.79
CA PHE A 220 5.60 1.98 -13.62
C PHE A 220 6.09 1.79 -12.18
N VAL A 221 7.31 1.29 -12.02
CA VAL A 221 8.08 1.32 -10.77
C VAL A 221 9.36 2.10 -11.02
N ARG A 222 9.53 3.21 -10.29
CA ARG A 222 10.69 4.08 -10.38
C ARG A 222 11.47 4.10 -9.08
N LEU A 223 12.79 4.15 -9.18
CA LEU A 223 13.70 4.44 -8.09
C LEU A 223 14.15 5.90 -8.19
N MET A 224 13.78 6.69 -7.20
CA MET A 224 14.41 7.98 -6.97
C MET A 224 15.77 7.74 -6.35
N ASP A 225 16.81 8.24 -7.00
CA ASP A 225 18.19 8.19 -6.51
C ASP A 225 18.68 9.64 -6.38
N VAL A 226 18.77 10.12 -5.14
CA VAL A 226 19.19 11.49 -4.82
C VAL A 226 20.66 11.72 -5.18
N GLU A 227 21.51 10.71 -5.07
CA GLU A 227 22.94 10.79 -5.43
C GLU A 227 23.13 11.02 -6.93
N LYS A 228 22.28 10.37 -7.73
CA LYS A 228 22.30 10.51 -9.20
C LYS A 228 21.36 11.57 -9.74
N GLU A 229 20.60 12.22 -8.86
CA GLU A 229 19.57 13.20 -9.17
C GLU A 229 18.60 12.76 -10.29
N ARG A 230 18.15 11.50 -10.26
CA ARG A 230 17.21 10.98 -11.26
C ARG A 230 16.22 9.96 -10.71
N PHE A 231 15.13 9.80 -11.44
CA PHE A 231 14.14 8.75 -11.28
C PHE A 231 14.35 7.68 -12.35
N ASP A 232 14.91 6.55 -11.94
CA ASP A 232 15.20 5.41 -12.81
C ASP A 232 14.01 4.49 -12.94
N LEU A 233 13.63 4.16 -14.18
CA LEU A 233 12.64 3.13 -14.44
C LEU A 233 13.24 1.75 -14.18
N LEU A 234 12.78 1.08 -13.13
CA LEU A 234 13.27 -0.25 -12.75
C LEU A 234 12.41 -1.37 -13.32
N TYR A 235 11.10 -1.20 -13.26
CA TYR A 235 10.16 -2.19 -13.73
C TYR A 235 8.98 -1.50 -14.43
N TYR A 236 8.51 -2.13 -15.50
CA TYR A 236 7.34 -1.71 -16.25
C TYR A 236 6.51 -2.95 -16.59
N SER A 237 5.21 -2.86 -16.33
CA SER A 237 4.21 -3.80 -16.84
C SER A 237 3.07 -3.05 -17.54
N ASP A 238 2.38 -3.74 -18.44
CA ASP A 238 1.14 -3.25 -19.05
C ASP A 238 -0.07 -3.42 -18.12
N GLU A 239 0.08 -4.18 -17.04
CA GLU A 239 -0.92 -4.39 -15.99
C GLU A 239 -0.80 -3.35 -14.86
N THR A 240 -1.90 -3.12 -14.15
CA THR A 240 -1.93 -2.17 -13.04
C THR A 240 -1.21 -2.71 -11.80
N ILE A 241 -0.29 -1.91 -11.25
CA ILE A 241 0.36 -2.21 -9.97
C ILE A 241 -0.41 -1.53 -8.84
N TYR A 242 -0.95 -2.30 -7.90
CA TYR A 242 -1.77 -1.82 -6.80
C TYR A 242 -1.03 -1.72 -5.46
N SER A 243 0.05 -2.47 -5.30
CA SER A 243 0.89 -2.46 -4.10
C SER A 243 2.33 -2.81 -4.44
N VAL A 244 3.26 -2.27 -3.65
CA VAL A 244 4.69 -2.60 -3.72
C VAL A 244 5.18 -2.84 -2.29
N SER A 245 5.99 -3.86 -2.11
CA SER A 245 6.65 -4.18 -0.85
C SER A 245 8.05 -4.71 -1.10
N GLN A 246 8.90 -4.65 -0.08
CA GLN A 246 10.24 -5.22 -0.08
C GLN A 246 10.34 -6.22 1.06
N ARG A 247 11.07 -7.32 0.82
CA ARG A 247 11.39 -8.28 1.87
C ARG A 247 12.46 -7.68 2.78
N PRO A 248 12.38 -7.86 4.11
CA PRO A 248 13.45 -7.46 5.00
C PRO A 248 14.79 -8.07 4.55
N ASN A 249 15.87 -7.29 4.62
CA ASN A 249 17.25 -7.68 4.28
C ASN A 249 17.57 -7.91 2.79
N GLU A 250 16.63 -7.62 1.88
CA GLU A 250 16.86 -7.72 0.44
C GLU A 250 16.58 -6.40 -0.28
N GLU A 251 17.59 -5.55 -0.34
CA GLU A 251 17.49 -4.17 -0.86
C GLU A 251 17.12 -4.09 -2.34
N LYS A 252 17.44 -5.14 -3.10
CA LYS A 252 17.33 -5.19 -4.57
C LYS A 252 16.13 -5.98 -5.07
N CYS A 253 15.31 -6.48 -4.15
CA CYS A 253 14.16 -7.30 -4.43
C CYS A 253 12.86 -6.56 -4.14
N LEU A 254 11.93 -6.60 -5.07
CA LEU A 254 10.60 -5.99 -4.95
C LEU A 254 9.49 -7.02 -5.21
N PHE A 255 8.42 -6.89 -4.43
CA PHE A 255 7.18 -7.63 -4.57
C PHE A 255 6.08 -6.68 -5.00
N LEU A 256 5.43 -6.98 -6.12
CA LEU A 256 4.44 -6.13 -6.78
C LEU A 256 3.10 -6.85 -6.83
N GLY A 257 2.04 -6.19 -6.37
CA GLY A 257 0.67 -6.66 -6.53
C GLY A 257 0.15 -6.18 -7.88
N GLU A 258 0.10 -7.05 -8.87
CA GLU A 258 -0.10 -6.72 -10.28
C GLU A 258 -1.41 -7.33 -10.83
N GLY A 259 -2.14 -6.56 -11.62
CA GLY A 259 -3.32 -7.03 -12.32
C GLY A 259 -4.42 -7.56 -11.39
N ARG A 260 -5.04 -8.68 -11.76
CA ARG A 260 -6.15 -9.32 -11.02
C ARG A 260 -5.66 -10.42 -10.09
N GLY A 261 -4.88 -10.05 -9.09
CA GLY A 261 -4.44 -10.96 -8.03
C GLY A 261 -3.07 -11.60 -8.26
N GLY A 262 -2.31 -11.09 -9.23
CA GLY A 262 -0.93 -11.46 -9.45
C GLY A 262 -0.01 -10.86 -8.38
N LEU A 263 0.97 -11.64 -7.96
CA LEU A 263 2.13 -11.20 -7.23
C LEU A 263 3.35 -11.40 -8.12
N THR A 264 4.02 -10.31 -8.47
CA THR A 264 5.25 -10.33 -9.25
C THR A 264 6.44 -10.07 -8.32
N PHE A 265 7.42 -10.97 -8.34
CA PHE A 265 8.73 -10.78 -7.73
C PHE A 265 9.72 -10.32 -8.79
N TRP A 266 10.41 -9.24 -8.48
CA TRP A 266 11.43 -8.63 -9.32
C TRP A 266 12.72 -8.49 -8.51
N ASP A 267 13.83 -8.98 -9.07
CA ASP A 267 15.17 -8.82 -8.49
C ASP A 267 16.06 -8.07 -9.48
N GLU A 268 16.57 -6.91 -9.06
CA GLU A 268 17.49 -6.08 -9.86
C GLU A 268 18.72 -6.88 -10.32
N ARG A 269 19.22 -7.81 -9.49
CA ARG A 269 20.43 -8.60 -9.77
C ARG A 269 20.20 -9.66 -10.83
N ALA A 270 18.97 -10.18 -10.92
CA ALA A 270 18.58 -11.19 -11.90
C ALA A 270 18.22 -10.58 -13.27
N GLY A 271 18.37 -9.26 -13.42
CA GLY A 271 18.06 -8.52 -14.64
C GLY A 271 16.56 -8.43 -14.90
N LYS A 272 16.11 -8.71 -16.13
CA LYS A 272 14.69 -8.65 -16.52
C LYS A 272 13.86 -9.87 -16.09
N SER A 273 14.45 -10.78 -15.32
CA SER A 273 13.76 -11.99 -14.86
C SER A 273 12.79 -11.63 -13.73
N SER A 274 11.51 -11.92 -13.92
CA SER A 274 10.49 -11.77 -12.88
C SER A 274 9.71 -13.08 -12.74
N PHE A 275 9.33 -13.39 -11.51
CA PHE A 275 8.49 -14.54 -11.19
C PHE A 275 7.11 -14.04 -10.83
N SER A 276 6.05 -14.67 -11.34
CA SER A 276 4.69 -14.28 -11.00
C SER A 276 3.89 -15.44 -10.44
N TRP A 277 3.15 -15.16 -9.38
CA TRP A 277 2.20 -16.08 -8.77
C TRP A 277 0.80 -15.47 -8.82
N MET A 278 -0.18 -16.25 -9.28
CA MET A 278 -1.58 -15.90 -9.09
C MET A 278 -2.00 -16.30 -7.66
N LEU A 279 -2.22 -15.32 -6.79
CA LEU A 279 -2.54 -15.54 -5.38
C LEU A 279 -4.02 -15.36 -5.06
N HIS A 280 -4.69 -14.44 -5.75
CA HIS A 280 -6.08 -14.07 -5.53
C HIS A 280 -6.84 -14.00 -6.87
N GLN A 281 -8.17 -13.96 -6.84
CA GLN A 281 -9.01 -13.80 -8.05
C GLN A 281 -9.19 -12.32 -8.44
N ASP A 282 -8.89 -11.40 -7.53
CA ASP A 282 -8.92 -9.95 -7.76
C ASP A 282 -7.70 -9.28 -7.14
N ARG A 283 -7.51 -7.99 -7.45
CA ARG A 283 -6.30 -7.20 -7.15
C ARG A 283 -5.84 -7.34 -5.70
N VAL A 284 -4.52 -7.42 -5.56
CA VAL A 284 -3.82 -7.40 -4.27
C VAL A 284 -3.71 -5.96 -3.79
N ASN A 285 -4.35 -5.63 -2.67
CA ASN A 285 -4.40 -4.28 -2.14
C ASN A 285 -3.16 -3.94 -1.30
N THR A 286 -2.64 -4.91 -0.55
CA THR A 286 -1.41 -4.77 0.25
C THR A 286 -0.61 -6.05 0.23
N ILE A 287 0.70 -5.89 0.37
CA ILE A 287 1.67 -6.95 0.62
C ILE A 287 2.46 -6.50 1.85
N ASP A 288 2.63 -7.38 2.82
CA ASP A 288 3.42 -7.09 4.01
C ASP A 288 4.22 -8.31 4.44
N PHE A 289 5.46 -8.09 4.88
CA PHE A 289 6.36 -9.15 5.29
C PHE A 289 6.44 -9.24 6.81
N SER A 290 6.53 -10.46 7.32
CA SER A 290 6.75 -10.67 8.75
C SER A 290 8.17 -10.24 9.14
N SER A 291 8.28 -9.43 10.21
CA SER A 291 9.55 -9.03 10.81
C SER A 291 10.28 -10.20 11.48
N SER A 292 9.54 -11.24 11.90
CA SER A 292 10.11 -12.43 12.56
C SER A 292 10.67 -13.44 11.57
N ASN A 293 10.04 -13.58 10.40
CA ASN A 293 10.45 -14.50 9.34
C ASN A 293 10.24 -13.89 7.93
N ALA A 294 11.34 -13.59 7.25
CA ALA A 294 11.35 -12.97 5.92
C ALA A 294 10.69 -13.82 4.80
N ASN A 295 10.43 -15.11 5.04
CA ASN A 295 9.72 -15.97 4.08
C ASN A 295 8.20 -15.91 4.24
N ILE A 296 7.70 -15.31 5.32
CA ILE A 296 6.27 -15.20 5.60
C ILE A 296 5.76 -13.84 5.15
N MET A 297 4.68 -13.86 4.39
CA MET A 297 4.09 -12.66 3.79
C MET A 297 2.57 -12.71 3.91
N ALA A 298 1.95 -11.57 4.19
CA ALA A 298 0.52 -11.39 4.17
C ALA A 298 0.11 -10.59 2.93
N THR A 299 -1.00 -10.98 2.32
CA THR A 299 -1.64 -10.24 1.23
C THR A 299 -3.10 -9.99 1.55
N SER A 300 -3.63 -8.87 1.06
CA SER A 300 -5.06 -8.57 1.10
C SER A 300 -5.62 -8.39 -0.30
N SER A 301 -6.88 -8.79 -0.52
CA SER A 301 -7.51 -8.72 -1.84
C SER A 301 -8.89 -8.04 -1.82
N THR A 302 -9.23 -7.45 -2.97
CA THR A 302 -10.55 -6.89 -3.23
C THR A 302 -11.65 -7.96 -3.28
N GLU A 303 -11.29 -9.23 -3.47
CA GLU A 303 -12.24 -10.36 -3.44
C GLU A 303 -12.85 -10.60 -2.05
N GLY A 304 -12.29 -9.97 -1.01
CA GLY A 304 -12.73 -10.17 0.37
C GLY A 304 -11.93 -11.23 1.13
N SER A 305 -10.71 -11.53 0.69
CA SER A 305 -9.80 -12.41 1.43
C SER A 305 -8.51 -11.71 1.83
N ALA A 306 -7.94 -12.15 2.95
CA ALA A 306 -6.55 -11.92 3.30
C ALA A 306 -5.87 -13.27 3.50
N CYS A 307 -4.68 -13.44 2.96
CA CYS A 307 -3.95 -14.70 2.97
C CYS A 307 -2.55 -14.50 3.55
N ILE A 308 -2.10 -15.46 4.34
CA ILE A 308 -0.71 -15.59 4.79
C ILE A 308 -0.05 -16.68 3.95
N TRP A 309 1.17 -16.42 3.51
CA TRP A 309 1.91 -17.27 2.61
C TRP A 309 3.31 -17.56 3.13
N ASP A 310 3.82 -18.74 2.78
CA ASP A 310 5.24 -19.09 2.89
C ASP A 310 5.84 -19.11 1.49
N LEU A 311 6.75 -18.18 1.22
CA LEU A 311 7.41 -18.06 -0.08
C LEU A 311 8.14 -19.35 -0.49
N ARG A 312 8.64 -20.14 0.48
CA ARG A 312 9.33 -21.41 0.21
C ARG A 312 8.36 -22.47 -0.33
N ARG A 313 7.07 -22.35 -0.02
CA ARG A 313 6.02 -23.27 -0.45
C ARG A 313 5.34 -22.79 -1.74
N MET A 314 5.53 -21.54 -2.15
CA MET A 314 4.97 -20.99 -3.40
C MET A 314 5.62 -21.54 -4.67
N VAL A 315 6.77 -22.22 -4.56
CA VAL A 315 7.53 -22.76 -5.70
C VAL A 315 6.97 -24.11 -6.19
N ALA A 316 6.15 -24.80 -5.38
CA ALA A 316 5.54 -26.07 -5.76
C ALA A 316 4.15 -25.86 -6.39
N ASP A 317 3.71 -26.81 -7.23
CA ASP A 317 2.39 -26.83 -7.92
C ASP A 317 1.16 -26.72 -6.99
N SER A 318 1.33 -26.74 -5.67
CA SER A 318 0.28 -26.43 -4.69
C SER A 318 0.51 -25.07 -4.03
N LYS A 319 -0.04 -24.00 -4.62
CA LYS A 319 -0.05 -22.64 -4.05
C LYS A 319 -1.04 -22.53 -2.88
N LYS A 320 -0.74 -23.22 -1.78
CA LYS A 320 -1.61 -23.23 -0.59
C LYS A 320 -1.18 -22.12 0.38
N SER A 321 -2.11 -21.23 0.71
CA SER A 321 -1.94 -20.27 1.80
C SER A 321 -1.77 -21.02 3.13
N LEU A 322 -0.97 -20.48 4.04
CA LEU A 322 -0.86 -20.99 5.40
C LEU A 322 -2.16 -20.75 6.18
N LYS A 323 -2.73 -19.55 6.01
CA LYS A 323 -4.00 -19.15 6.60
C LYS A 323 -4.72 -18.23 5.63
N THR A 324 -6.03 -18.37 5.54
CA THR A 324 -6.91 -17.45 4.83
C THR A 324 -7.98 -16.95 5.78
N VAL A 325 -8.23 -15.65 5.75
CA VAL A 325 -9.32 -14.99 6.47
C VAL A 325 -10.25 -14.37 5.46
N HIS A 326 -11.54 -14.66 5.62
CA HIS A 326 -12.59 -14.19 4.73
C HIS A 326 -13.38 -13.06 5.39
N HIS A 327 -13.63 -12.04 4.59
CA HIS A 327 -14.46 -10.89 4.86
C HIS A 327 -15.62 -10.87 3.86
N LEU A 328 -16.70 -10.16 4.20
CA LEU A 328 -17.89 -10.09 3.34
C LEU A 328 -17.72 -9.11 2.16
N LYS A 329 -16.69 -8.25 2.22
CA LYS A 329 -16.36 -7.25 1.21
C LYS A 329 -14.84 -7.11 1.11
N ALA A 330 -14.39 -6.28 0.17
CA ALA A 330 -12.98 -6.01 -0.12
C ALA A 330 -12.14 -5.74 1.14
N VAL A 331 -11.01 -6.44 1.25
CA VAL A 331 -10.00 -6.23 2.29
C VAL A 331 -8.97 -5.24 1.76
N HIS A 332 -8.85 -4.09 2.40
CA HIS A 332 -8.01 -2.98 1.95
C HIS A 332 -6.59 -3.00 2.51
N SER A 333 -6.37 -3.66 3.64
CA SER A 333 -5.05 -3.93 4.21
C SER A 333 -5.01 -5.23 5.00
N ALA A 334 -3.83 -5.83 5.02
CA ALA A 334 -3.40 -6.87 5.93
C ALA A 334 -1.95 -6.55 6.32
N TYR A 335 -1.69 -6.28 7.60
CA TYR A 335 -0.36 -5.91 8.11
C TYR A 335 -0.01 -6.70 9.37
N PHE A 336 1.23 -7.16 9.46
CA PHE A 336 1.76 -7.80 10.66
C PHE A 336 2.04 -6.76 11.74
N SER A 337 1.88 -7.17 13.00
CA SER A 337 2.32 -6.35 14.11
C SER A 337 3.85 -6.23 14.13
N PRO A 338 4.44 -5.26 14.85
CA PRO A 338 5.89 -5.08 14.91
C PRO A 338 6.66 -6.33 15.35
N SER A 339 6.13 -7.13 16.29
CA SER A 339 6.74 -8.42 16.67
C SER A 339 6.41 -9.58 15.71
N ALA A 340 5.50 -9.34 14.77
CA ALA A 340 4.83 -10.30 13.92
C ALA A 340 4.00 -11.37 14.66
N SER A 341 3.68 -11.20 15.94
CA SER A 341 2.80 -12.12 16.68
C SER A 341 1.32 -12.03 16.27
N LEU A 342 0.90 -10.88 15.71
CA LEU A 342 -0.46 -10.60 15.30
C LEU A 342 -0.52 -10.16 13.84
N LEU A 343 -1.69 -10.34 13.22
CA LEU A 343 -2.03 -9.77 11.90
C LEU A 343 -3.33 -8.99 12.01
N ALA A 344 -3.34 -7.75 11.51
CA ALA A 344 -4.55 -6.92 11.43
C ALA A 344 -5.00 -6.81 9.98
N THR A 345 -6.29 -7.06 9.72
CA THR A 345 -6.95 -6.84 8.43
C THR A 345 -7.97 -5.72 8.54
N THR A 346 -8.12 -4.91 7.49
CA THR A 346 -9.14 -3.86 7.42
C THR A 346 -10.02 -4.07 6.22
N SER A 347 -11.33 -4.19 6.43
CA SER A 347 -12.29 -4.53 5.37
C SER A 347 -13.43 -3.53 5.25
N LEU A 348 -13.95 -3.37 4.03
CA LEU A 348 -15.10 -2.52 3.71
C LEU A 348 -16.43 -3.06 4.28
N ASP A 349 -16.44 -4.26 4.86
CA ASP A 349 -17.58 -4.86 5.56
C ASP A 349 -17.82 -4.31 6.97
N ASN A 350 -17.12 -3.24 7.35
CA ASN A 350 -17.10 -2.65 8.68
C ASN A 350 -16.45 -3.54 9.77
N LYS A 351 -15.56 -4.45 9.38
CA LYS A 351 -14.77 -5.24 10.32
C LYS A 351 -13.28 -4.97 10.18
N VAL A 352 -12.61 -5.01 11.33
CA VAL A 352 -11.16 -5.17 11.45
C VAL A 352 -10.91 -6.58 11.98
N GLY A 353 -10.25 -7.42 11.20
CA GLY A 353 -9.89 -8.77 11.63
C GLY A 353 -8.57 -8.72 12.40
N LEU A 354 -8.52 -9.36 13.56
CA LEU A 354 -7.31 -9.53 14.35
C LEU A 354 -7.02 -11.03 14.45
N LEU A 355 -5.85 -11.44 13.96
CA LEU A 355 -5.41 -12.83 14.01
C LEU A 355 -4.31 -12.98 15.06
N SER A 356 -4.40 -14.03 15.88
CA SER A 356 -3.41 -14.38 16.91
C SER A 356 -3.11 -15.89 16.98
N GLY A 357 -2.12 -16.26 17.78
CA GLY A 357 -1.70 -17.64 17.99
C GLY A 357 -0.49 -18.03 17.13
N ALA A 358 0.12 -19.19 17.42
CA ALA A 358 1.37 -19.61 16.80
C ALA A 358 1.31 -19.70 15.26
N ASN A 359 0.11 -19.97 14.71
CA ASN A 359 -0.16 -20.06 13.28
C ASN A 359 -1.29 -19.12 12.83
N TYR A 360 -1.57 -18.04 13.58
CA TYR A 360 -2.67 -17.11 13.30
C TYR A 360 -4.03 -17.81 13.23
N GLU A 361 -4.26 -18.80 14.09
CA GLU A 361 -5.44 -19.64 14.06
C GLU A 361 -6.68 -18.93 14.62
N ASP A 362 -6.47 -18.17 15.69
CA ASP A 362 -7.51 -17.39 16.36
C ASP A 362 -7.81 -16.15 15.52
N VAL A 363 -9.08 -15.99 15.14
CA VAL A 363 -9.53 -14.83 14.37
C VAL A 363 -10.64 -14.14 15.15
N THR A 364 -10.44 -12.87 15.46
CA THR A 364 -11.44 -12.03 16.09
C THR A 364 -11.84 -10.91 15.13
N MET A 365 -13.14 -10.69 14.93
CA MET A 365 -13.67 -9.63 14.06
C MET A 365 -14.19 -8.47 14.90
N ILE A 366 -13.49 -7.35 14.86
CA ILE A 366 -13.81 -6.14 15.61
C ILE A 366 -14.64 -5.20 14.72
N ASP A 367 -15.74 -4.67 15.26
CA ASP A 367 -16.57 -3.70 14.54
C ASP A 367 -15.88 -2.33 14.42
N HIS A 368 -15.81 -1.79 13.21
CA HIS A 368 -15.35 -0.44 12.93
C HIS A 368 -15.94 0.09 11.62
N HIS A 369 -16.41 1.34 11.59
CA HIS A 369 -17.08 1.90 10.42
C HIS A 369 -16.09 2.23 9.27
N ASN A 370 -15.87 1.25 8.40
CA ASN A 370 -14.91 1.30 7.30
C ASN A 370 -15.48 1.77 5.96
N GLN A 371 -16.78 2.07 5.88
CA GLN A 371 -17.40 2.49 4.64
C GLN A 371 -16.99 3.89 4.23
N THR A 372 -16.13 3.95 3.21
CA THR A 372 -15.72 5.21 2.56
C THR A 372 -16.45 5.40 1.22
N PRO A 373 -16.92 6.60 0.89
CA PRO A 373 -17.43 6.89 -0.45
C PRO A 373 -16.30 6.87 -1.49
N ARG A 374 -16.66 6.73 -2.77
CA ARG A 374 -15.70 6.59 -3.89
C ARG A 374 -14.69 7.75 -4.01
N TRP A 375 -15.05 8.95 -3.55
CA TRP A 375 -14.20 10.13 -3.61
C TRP A 375 -13.16 10.22 -2.48
N ILE A 376 -13.17 9.29 -1.52
CA ILE A 376 -12.24 9.17 -0.39
C ILE A 376 -11.35 7.93 -0.60
N SER A 377 -10.13 7.95 -0.07
CA SER A 377 -9.27 6.75 -0.05
C SER A 377 -9.84 5.74 0.94
N SER A 378 -9.83 4.45 0.59
CA SER A 378 -10.22 3.41 1.55
C SER A 378 -9.34 3.48 2.80
N PHE A 379 -9.93 3.28 3.99
CA PHE A 379 -9.16 3.17 5.21
C PHE A 379 -8.21 1.97 5.16
N ARG A 380 -7.02 2.15 5.74
CA ARG A 380 -6.07 1.09 6.04
C ARG A 380 -5.64 1.28 7.48
N GLY A 381 -6.01 0.33 8.34
CA GLY A 381 -5.48 0.30 9.69
C GLY A 381 -3.99 -0.01 9.65
N ILE A 382 -3.19 0.64 10.49
CA ILE A 382 -1.77 0.34 10.67
C ILE A 382 -1.50 0.02 12.14
N TRP A 383 -0.46 -0.76 12.40
CA TRP A 383 0.03 -0.95 13.75
C TRP A 383 0.78 0.30 14.24
N GLY A 384 0.79 0.49 15.55
CA GLY A 384 1.68 1.42 16.22
C GLY A 384 3.13 0.94 16.24
N TRP A 385 3.82 1.23 17.34
CA TRP A 385 5.23 0.87 17.55
C TRP A 385 5.40 -0.48 18.24
N ASP A 386 4.33 -0.99 18.82
CA ASP A 386 4.23 -2.28 19.48
C ASP A 386 2.99 -3.06 18.98
N ASP A 387 2.75 -4.20 19.61
CA ASP A 387 1.58 -5.04 19.30
C ASP A 387 0.29 -4.56 20.02
N SER A 388 0.30 -3.39 20.65
CA SER A 388 -0.79 -2.95 21.53
C SER A 388 -1.93 -2.30 20.77
N TYR A 389 -1.61 -1.46 19.78
CA TYR A 389 -2.60 -0.58 19.15
C TYR A 389 -2.59 -0.63 17.62
N ILE A 390 -3.81 -0.60 17.06
CA ILE A 390 -4.07 -0.41 15.64
C ILE A 390 -4.72 0.96 15.46
N PHE A 391 -4.16 1.78 14.58
CA PHE A 391 -4.68 3.11 14.24
C PHE A 391 -5.42 3.03 12.91
N ILE A 392 -6.65 3.53 12.88
CA ILE A 392 -7.50 3.52 11.68
C ILE A 392 -8.29 4.82 11.56
N GLY A 393 -8.45 5.32 10.34
CA GLY A 393 -9.22 6.54 10.11
C GLY A 393 -10.73 6.37 10.30
N ASN A 394 -11.41 7.43 10.73
CA ASN A 394 -12.84 7.50 10.92
C ASN A 394 -13.47 8.62 10.07
N MET A 395 -14.68 8.38 9.57
CA MET A 395 -15.52 9.35 8.84
C MET A 395 -15.82 10.63 9.63
N LYS A 396 -15.70 10.62 10.97
CA LYS A 396 -15.82 11.80 11.84
C LYS A 396 -14.57 12.68 11.88
N LYS A 397 -13.64 12.54 10.92
CA LYS A 397 -12.37 13.30 10.84
C LYS A 397 -11.45 13.06 12.04
N GLY A 398 -11.36 11.82 12.50
CA GLY A 398 -10.44 11.40 13.55
C GLY A 398 -9.74 10.08 13.20
N VAL A 399 -8.78 9.68 14.02
CA VAL A 399 -8.14 8.37 13.97
C VAL A 399 -8.59 7.57 15.17
N ASP A 400 -9.37 6.52 14.92
CA ASP A 400 -9.77 5.56 15.94
C ASP A 400 -8.58 4.64 16.29
N VAL A 401 -8.45 4.32 17.56
CA VAL A 401 -7.39 3.48 18.12
C VAL A 401 -8.04 2.23 18.67
N ILE A 402 -7.63 1.07 18.20
CA ILE A 402 -8.15 -0.24 18.62
C ILE A 402 -7.06 -0.93 19.44
N ALA A 403 -7.36 -1.28 20.69
CA ALA A 403 -6.48 -2.08 21.53
C ALA A 403 -6.56 -3.56 21.12
N ALA A 404 -5.43 -4.14 20.74
CA ALA A 404 -5.35 -5.54 20.31
C ALA A 404 -5.70 -6.52 21.44
N ALA A 405 -5.42 -6.17 22.69
CA ALA A 405 -5.74 -6.98 23.87
C ALA A 405 -7.24 -7.05 24.17
N GLU A 406 -7.97 -5.95 23.99
CA GLU A 406 -9.39 -5.86 24.39
C GLU A 406 -10.34 -6.52 23.39
N ARG A 407 -9.99 -6.51 22.10
CA ARG A 407 -10.75 -7.16 21.01
C ARG A 407 -12.24 -6.75 20.91
N ARG A 408 -12.62 -5.59 21.46
CA ARG A 408 -14.03 -5.19 21.65
C ARG A 408 -14.42 -3.83 21.04
N GLY A 409 -13.55 -3.22 20.24
CA GLY A 409 -13.83 -1.98 19.50
C GLY A 409 -12.69 -0.97 19.56
N ALA A 410 -12.95 0.24 19.06
CA ALA A 410 -12.06 1.37 19.27
C ALA A 410 -12.12 1.81 20.75
N VAL A 411 -10.95 1.95 21.37
CA VAL A 411 -10.79 2.38 22.77
C VAL A 411 -10.66 3.89 22.90
N ALA A 412 -10.19 4.56 21.84
CA ALA A 412 -10.06 6.01 21.79
C ALA A 412 -10.20 6.51 20.34
N THR A 413 -10.45 7.82 20.20
CA THR A 413 -10.39 8.52 18.90
C THR A 413 -9.50 9.74 19.05
N LEU A 414 -8.39 9.75 18.31
CA LEU A 414 -7.52 10.91 18.18
C LEU A 414 -8.18 11.90 17.21
N GLY A 415 -8.73 12.98 17.75
CA GLY A 415 -9.32 14.08 17.00
C GLY A 415 -8.63 15.39 17.33
N SER A 416 -8.58 16.32 16.37
CA SER A 416 -8.13 17.69 16.60
C SER A 416 -8.91 18.65 15.71
N ALA A 417 -9.10 19.89 16.17
CA ALA A 417 -9.69 20.95 15.36
C ALA A 417 -8.89 21.22 14.07
N ASN A 418 -7.59 20.90 14.09
CA ASN A 418 -6.69 21.03 12.95
C ASN A 418 -6.90 19.94 11.88
N MET A 419 -7.67 18.87 12.19
CA MET A 419 -8.04 17.83 11.23
C MET A 419 -9.21 18.27 10.35
N SER A 420 -8.89 19.01 9.30
CA SER A 420 -9.90 19.58 8.38
C SER A 420 -10.63 18.51 7.54
N ALA A 421 -10.03 17.34 7.33
CA ALA A 421 -10.51 16.28 6.44
C ALA A 421 -10.32 14.86 7.02
N ILE A 422 -10.93 13.87 6.38
CA ILE A 422 -10.95 12.48 6.86
C ILE A 422 -9.57 11.84 6.64
N PRO A 423 -8.89 11.36 7.70
CA PRO A 423 -7.59 10.68 7.58
C PRO A 423 -7.78 9.29 6.99
N CYS A 424 -7.16 8.98 5.86
CA CYS A 424 -7.40 7.69 5.16
C CYS A 424 -6.15 6.84 5.00
N ARG A 425 -4.97 7.49 4.99
CA ARG A 425 -3.67 6.84 4.95
C ARG A 425 -2.91 7.27 6.20
N LEU A 426 -2.32 6.30 6.87
CA LEU A 426 -1.58 6.52 8.10
C LEU A 426 -0.16 5.99 7.92
N GLY A 427 0.80 6.57 8.63
CA GLY A 427 2.16 6.07 8.75
C GLY A 427 2.67 6.34 10.16
N ALA A 428 3.17 5.32 10.85
CA ALA A 428 3.86 5.50 12.12
C ALA A 428 5.36 5.69 11.86
N HIS A 429 6.01 6.59 12.59
CA HIS A 429 7.45 6.77 12.47
C HIS A 429 8.16 5.52 13.01
N PRO A 430 9.08 4.89 12.25
CA PRO A 430 9.64 3.60 12.61
C PRO A 430 10.49 3.62 13.89
N PHE A 431 11.11 4.76 14.21
CA PHE A 431 12.03 4.89 15.36
C PHE A 431 11.59 5.85 16.47
N LYS A 432 10.47 6.56 16.30
CA LYS A 432 9.98 7.56 17.26
C LYS A 432 8.56 7.20 17.63
N ALA A 433 8.35 6.57 18.79
CA ALA A 433 6.98 6.34 19.22
C ALA A 433 6.25 7.64 19.53
N GLY A 434 4.93 7.60 19.38
CA GLY A 434 4.07 8.75 19.47
C GLY A 434 4.00 9.62 18.22
N MET A 435 4.78 9.33 17.18
CA MET A 435 4.78 10.12 15.94
C MET A 435 3.98 9.43 14.82
N LEU A 436 2.78 9.93 14.57
CA LEU A 436 1.83 9.38 13.60
C LEU A 436 1.52 10.40 12.51
N ALA A 437 1.85 10.08 11.27
CA ALA A 437 1.42 10.82 10.09
C ALA A 437 0.04 10.33 9.64
N ALA A 438 -0.89 11.26 9.46
CA ALA A 438 -2.20 11.04 8.88
C ALA A 438 -2.35 11.89 7.62
N ALA A 439 -2.54 11.22 6.49
CA ALA A 439 -2.86 11.83 5.22
C ALA A 439 -4.37 11.81 5.00
N THR A 440 -4.91 13.01 4.78
CA THR A 440 -6.35 13.22 4.66
C THR A 440 -6.84 13.17 3.22
N SER A 441 -8.09 12.76 3.01
CA SER A 441 -8.78 12.90 1.72
C SER A 441 -10.10 13.64 1.89
N GLY A 442 -10.12 14.94 1.55
CA GLY A 442 -11.31 15.81 1.63
C GLY A 442 -11.35 16.83 0.49
N GLY A 443 -12.55 17.08 -0.06
CA GLY A 443 -12.76 17.89 -1.25
C GLY A 443 -12.72 19.41 -1.03
N GLN A 444 -12.46 20.10 -2.15
CA GLN A 444 -12.36 21.55 -2.39
C GLN A 444 -11.25 22.34 -1.69
N ASN A 445 -11.03 22.23 -0.37
CA ASN A 445 -10.15 23.18 0.33
C ASN A 445 -9.08 22.55 1.23
N GLY A 446 -8.33 21.57 0.71
CA GLY A 446 -7.03 21.19 1.27
C GLY A 446 -6.87 19.72 1.58
N PHE A 447 -5.79 19.14 1.06
CA PHE A 447 -5.28 17.83 1.45
C PHE A 447 -4.05 18.09 2.31
N SER A 448 -4.05 17.60 3.54
CA SER A 448 -2.90 17.77 4.43
C SER A 448 -2.35 16.43 4.89
N ALA A 449 -1.02 16.38 4.97
CA ALA A 449 -0.35 15.48 5.89
C ALA A 449 -0.36 16.17 7.26
N SER A 450 -0.78 15.43 8.28
CA SER A 450 -0.84 15.90 9.66
C SER A 450 -0.02 14.95 10.51
N VAL A 451 0.87 15.45 11.34
CA VAL A 451 1.69 14.60 12.22
C VAL A 451 1.32 14.89 13.66
N ALA A 452 0.72 13.91 14.33
CA ALA A 452 0.55 13.96 15.77
C ALA A 452 1.85 13.47 16.43
N GLN A 453 2.29 14.15 17.50
CA GLN A 453 3.47 13.80 18.29
C GLN A 453 3.14 13.89 19.78
N ASP A 454 3.75 13.02 20.59
CA ASP A 454 3.81 13.19 22.05
C ASP A 454 4.91 14.21 22.42
N PRO A 455 4.57 15.33 23.07
CA PRO A 455 5.54 16.35 23.46
C PRO A 455 6.45 15.93 24.64
N ASN A 456 6.09 14.90 25.40
CA ASN A 456 6.77 14.48 26.63
C ASN A 456 7.77 13.34 26.44
N LEU A 457 7.82 12.73 25.25
CA LEU A 457 8.79 11.69 24.93
C LEU A 457 10.13 12.34 24.55
N PRO A 458 11.22 12.13 25.34
CA PRO A 458 12.51 12.69 25.01
C PRO A 458 13.00 12.11 23.67
N LEU A 459 13.62 12.96 22.84
CA LEU A 459 14.24 12.62 21.55
C LEU A 459 15.45 11.66 21.68
N THR A 460 15.58 10.93 22.78
CA THR A 460 16.71 10.05 23.07
C THR A 460 16.50 8.67 22.44
N GLY A 461 16.71 8.58 21.12
CA GLY A 461 16.66 7.34 20.35
C GLY A 461 17.99 6.59 20.21
N LEU A 462 19.09 7.10 20.80
CA LEU A 462 20.45 6.56 20.64
C LEU A 462 20.56 5.06 20.98
N ALA A 463 19.83 4.58 21.99
CA ALA A 463 19.90 3.16 22.39
C ALA A 463 19.20 2.19 21.41
N ILE A 464 18.32 2.69 20.53
CA ILE A 464 17.50 1.85 19.63
C ILE A 464 18.16 1.68 18.27
N HIS A 465 18.86 2.71 17.78
CA HIS A 465 19.69 2.60 16.60
C HIS A 465 20.71 1.45 16.78
N ASP A 466 21.46 1.48 17.89
CA ASP A 466 22.44 0.44 18.18
C ASP A 466 21.80 -0.91 18.49
N PHE A 467 20.67 -0.96 19.21
CA PHE A 467 20.05 -2.23 19.55
C PHE A 467 19.39 -2.91 18.33
N ILE A 468 18.70 -2.18 17.45
CA ILE A 468 18.11 -2.77 16.23
C ILE A 468 19.20 -3.09 15.20
N MET A 469 20.21 -2.22 15.04
CA MET A 469 21.35 -2.47 14.16
C MET A 469 22.23 -3.63 14.66
N GLN A 470 22.49 -3.74 15.96
CA GLN A 470 23.24 -4.86 16.56
C GLN A 470 22.44 -6.16 16.59
N GLN A 471 21.14 -6.13 16.92
CA GLN A 471 20.30 -7.33 16.84
C GLN A 471 20.22 -7.84 15.41
N ASN A 472 20.14 -6.96 14.41
CA ASN A 472 20.22 -7.37 13.01
C ASN A 472 21.63 -7.86 12.64
N LYS A 473 22.73 -7.17 13.00
CA LYS A 473 24.12 -7.63 12.73
C LYS A 473 24.45 -8.99 13.38
N VAL A 474 24.09 -9.19 14.65
CA VAL A 474 24.34 -10.45 15.39
C VAL A 474 23.45 -11.59 14.86
N ARG A 475 22.20 -11.30 14.48
CA ARG A 475 21.30 -12.28 13.85
C ARG A 475 21.72 -12.64 12.42
N ILE A 476 22.30 -11.70 11.68
CA ILE A 476 22.93 -11.90 10.34
C ILE A 476 24.12 -12.86 10.43
N ALA A 477 24.97 -12.73 11.46
CA ALA A 477 26.11 -13.64 11.66
C ALA A 477 25.67 -15.06 12.07
N GLY A 478 24.60 -15.16 12.88
CA GLY A 478 24.01 -16.44 13.27
C GLY A 478 23.32 -17.18 12.11
N GLN A 479 22.47 -16.50 11.35
CA GLN A 479 21.72 -17.08 10.23
C GLN A 479 22.60 -17.42 9.02
N ARG A 480 23.68 -16.66 8.75
CA ARG A 480 24.68 -17.06 7.76
C ARG A 480 25.36 -18.38 8.14
N LYS A 481 25.67 -18.60 9.43
CA LYS A 481 26.28 -19.86 9.90
C LYS A 481 25.30 -21.04 9.86
N GLU A 482 24.03 -20.84 10.19
CA GLU A 482 23.01 -21.90 10.12
C GLU A 482 22.63 -22.27 8.69
N ASN A 483 22.46 -21.29 7.79
CA ASN A 483 22.19 -21.55 6.37
C ASN A 483 23.38 -22.27 5.70
N TYR A 484 24.62 -21.91 6.05
CA TYR A 484 25.81 -22.61 5.54
C TYR A 484 25.90 -24.06 6.06
N LYS A 485 25.57 -24.31 7.33
CA LYS A 485 25.52 -25.67 7.91
C LYS A 485 24.37 -26.50 7.33
N SER A 486 23.19 -25.92 7.13
CA SER A 486 22.04 -26.60 6.51
C SER A 486 22.29 -26.97 5.05
N CYS A 487 22.92 -26.07 4.27
CA CYS A 487 23.35 -26.37 2.90
C CYS A 487 24.41 -27.49 2.83
N GLN A 488 25.38 -27.51 3.76
CA GLN A 488 26.39 -28.57 3.79
C GLN A 488 25.83 -29.95 4.17
N VAL A 489 24.83 -30.01 5.06
CA VAL A 489 24.20 -31.28 5.45
C VAL A 489 23.30 -31.84 4.34
N GLN A 490 22.62 -30.98 3.58
CA GLN A 490 21.80 -31.44 2.44
C GLN A 490 22.62 -31.88 1.22
N LEU A 491 23.81 -31.29 1.00
CA LEU A 491 24.71 -31.67 -0.09
C LEU A 491 25.41 -33.03 0.13
N LYS A 492 25.55 -33.49 1.37
CA LYS A 492 26.18 -34.80 1.67
C LYS A 492 25.25 -36.01 1.50
N ASN A 493 23.94 -35.81 1.37
CA ASN A 493 22.96 -36.91 1.42
C ASN A 493 22.23 -37.21 0.10
N LYS A 494 22.69 -36.72 -1.05
CA LYS A 494 22.12 -37.08 -2.37
C LYS A 494 23.16 -37.68 -3.30
N PRO A 495 22.99 -38.93 -3.78
CA PRO A 495 23.79 -39.46 -4.88
C PRO A 495 23.20 -38.96 -6.21
N GLY A 496 23.99 -38.20 -6.97
CA GLY A 496 23.65 -37.76 -8.33
C GLY A 496 22.81 -36.48 -8.39
N GLY A 497 23.46 -35.37 -8.74
CA GLY A 497 22.78 -34.07 -8.90
C GLY A 497 23.75 -32.92 -9.10
N LYS A 498 24.61 -32.99 -10.13
CA LYS A 498 25.31 -31.81 -10.65
C LYS A 498 24.38 -31.14 -11.67
N GLU A 499 23.39 -30.42 -11.19
CA GLU A 499 22.69 -29.30 -11.85
C GLU A 499 21.59 -28.86 -10.89
N VAL A 500 21.41 -27.56 -10.70
CA VAL A 500 20.61 -26.91 -9.64
C VAL A 500 21.36 -26.75 -8.30
N ALA A 501 22.45 -25.97 -8.31
CA ALA A 501 23.06 -25.43 -7.09
C ALA A 501 23.70 -24.04 -7.30
N SER A 502 23.11 -23.21 -8.16
CA SER A 502 23.54 -21.83 -8.37
C SER A 502 22.32 -20.92 -8.52
N LEU A 503 21.59 -20.69 -7.44
CA LEU A 503 20.56 -19.64 -7.30
C LEU A 503 19.87 -19.76 -5.92
N PHE A 504 20.62 -19.71 -4.82
CA PHE A 504 20.08 -19.43 -3.47
C PHE A 504 21.16 -18.81 -2.59
#